data_AF-A0A957V840-F1
#
_entry.id   AF-A0A957V840-F1
#
_cell.length_a   1.000
_cell.length_b   1.000
_cell.length_c   1.000
_cell.angle_alpha   90.00
_cell.angle_beta   90.00
_cell.angle_gamma   90.00
#
_symmetry.space_group_name_H-M   'P 1'
#
loop_
_entity.id
_entity.type
_entity.pdbx_description
1 polymer ?
#
loop_
_entity_poly.entity_id
_entity_poly.type
_entity_poly.pdbx_seq_one_letter_code
_entity_poly.pdbx_strand_id
1 'polypeptide(L)'
;MHQETNLTPVAPGIAFRQKSVAVSLVVIGATALYYFLRALELGRSGATLPSDALPLVIGTVIFIIVVEAVLQAVLAFGAGRVPAATARDRLVSALAARNAYFVLVAGTLAAFAGFLLGQAPFLVGNVLLLGFILAEMTRLASQLVLYRRHATDKEAL
;
A
#
# COMPACT_ATOMS: atom_id res chain seq x y z
N MET A 1 -15.12 -48.09 0.99
CA MET A 1 -15.61 -46.75 1.40
C MET A 1 -14.44 -45.78 1.26
N HIS A 2 -14.31 -45.15 0.10
CA HIS A 2 -13.26 -44.17 -0.17
C HIS A 2 -13.85 -42.78 0.04
N GLN A 3 -13.49 -42.12 1.14
CA GLN A 3 -13.71 -40.68 1.30
C GLN A 3 -12.67 -39.98 0.43
N GLU A 4 -13.08 -39.54 -0.75
CA GLU A 4 -12.32 -38.54 -1.50
C GLU A 4 -12.30 -37.26 -0.66
N THR A 5 -11.12 -36.95 -0.12
CA THR A 5 -10.80 -35.65 0.46
C THR A 5 -10.91 -34.62 -0.66
N ASN A 6 -12.10 -34.06 -0.80
CA ASN A 6 -12.40 -32.96 -1.70
C ASN A 6 -11.69 -31.72 -1.15
N LEU A 7 -10.40 -31.62 -1.43
CA LEU A 7 -9.60 -30.42 -1.24
C LEU A 7 -10.23 -29.36 -2.14
N THR A 8 -11.19 -28.60 -1.60
CA THR A 8 -11.81 -27.52 -2.36
C THR A 8 -10.69 -26.59 -2.83
N PRO A 9 -10.44 -26.47 -4.15
CA PRO A 9 -9.41 -25.58 -4.65
C PRO A 9 -9.74 -24.18 -4.16
N VAL A 10 -8.73 -23.45 -3.66
CA VAL A 10 -8.87 -22.04 -3.25
C VAL A 10 -9.73 -21.34 -4.29
N ALA A 11 -10.92 -20.87 -3.88
CA ALA A 11 -11.90 -20.31 -4.79
C ALA A 11 -11.21 -19.27 -5.70
N PRO A 12 -11.38 -19.33 -7.04
CA PRO A 12 -10.57 -18.55 -8.00
C PRO A 12 -10.46 -17.06 -7.67
N GLY A 13 -11.53 -16.48 -7.10
CA GLY A 13 -11.57 -15.06 -6.69
C GLY A 13 -10.66 -14.69 -5.51
N ILE A 14 -10.33 -15.61 -4.59
CA ILE A 14 -9.40 -15.33 -3.49
C ILE A 14 -7.95 -15.32 -4.01
N ALA A 15 -7.59 -16.30 -4.85
CA ALA A 15 -6.27 -16.38 -5.45
C ALA A 15 -5.98 -15.16 -6.36
N PHE A 16 -6.98 -14.70 -7.12
CA PHE A 16 -6.86 -13.49 -7.94
C PHE A 16 -6.63 -12.22 -7.11
N ARG A 17 -7.41 -12.02 -6.03
CA ARG A 17 -7.23 -10.87 -5.12
C ARG A 17 -5.85 -10.86 -4.46
N GLN A 18 -5.37 -12.00 -3.99
CA GLN A 18 -4.04 -12.11 -3.39
C GLN A 18 -2.92 -11.73 -4.37
N LYS A 19 -3.00 -12.22 -5.63
CA LYS A 19 -2.03 -11.84 -6.67
C LYS A 19 -2.07 -10.34 -6.99
N SER A 20 -3.26 -9.76 -7.13
CA SER A 20 -3.43 -8.33 -7.41
C SER A 20 -2.83 -7.45 -6.31
N VAL A 21 -3.13 -7.74 -5.03
CA VAL A 21 -2.56 -7.01 -3.88
C VAL A 21 -1.04 -7.12 -3.84
N ALA A 22 -0.49 -8.32 -4.11
CA ALA A 22 0.96 -8.52 -4.13
C ALA A 22 1.63 -7.72 -5.26
N VAL A 23 1.04 -7.69 -6.46
CA VAL A 23 1.55 -6.89 -7.59
C VAL A 23 1.55 -5.41 -7.23
N SER A 24 0.47 -4.88 -6.66
CA SER A 24 0.41 -3.47 -6.24
C SER A 24 1.45 -3.12 -5.18
N LEU A 25 1.69 -4.01 -4.21
CA LEU A 25 2.73 -3.80 -3.20
C LEU A 25 4.13 -3.68 -3.85
N VAL A 26 4.42 -4.53 -4.83
CA VAL A 26 5.69 -4.48 -5.57
C VAL A 26 5.80 -3.20 -6.39
N VAL A 27 4.73 -2.81 -7.10
CA VAL A 27 4.72 -1.59 -7.92
C VAL A 27 4.93 -0.35 -7.06
N ILE A 28 4.19 -0.21 -5.95
CA ILE A 28 4.31 0.93 -5.04
C ILE A 28 5.72 0.96 -4.42
N GLY A 29 6.23 -0.19 -3.98
CA GLY A 29 7.59 -0.29 -3.44
C GLY A 29 8.68 0.10 -4.44
N ALA A 30 8.57 -0.36 -5.69
CA ALA A 30 9.51 -0.01 -6.76
C ALA A 30 9.47 1.48 -7.10
N THR A 31 8.27 2.06 -7.22
CA THR A 31 8.10 3.50 -7.47
C THR A 31 8.66 4.33 -6.32
N ALA A 32 8.40 3.93 -5.08
CA ALA A 32 8.94 4.59 -3.91
C ALA A 32 10.47 4.58 -3.91
N LEU A 33 11.07 3.41 -4.17
CA LEU A 33 12.52 3.27 -4.25
C LEU A 33 13.11 4.18 -5.34
N TYR A 34 12.53 4.17 -6.54
CA TYR A 34 12.95 5.04 -7.64
C TYR A 34 12.87 6.53 -7.25
N TYR A 35 11.74 6.94 -6.67
CA TYR A 35 11.54 8.32 -6.21
C TYR A 35 12.59 8.74 -5.19
N PHE A 36 12.82 7.95 -4.13
CA PHE A 36 13.76 8.33 -3.07
C PHE A 36 15.21 8.34 -3.54
N LEU A 37 15.59 7.44 -4.46
CA LEU A 37 16.92 7.50 -5.09
C LEU A 37 17.11 8.82 -5.84
N ARG A 38 16.13 9.23 -6.65
CA ARG A 38 16.15 10.52 -7.34
C ARG A 38 16.13 11.70 -6.38
N ALA A 39 15.27 11.67 -5.36
CA ALA A 39 15.17 12.74 -4.37
C ALA A 39 16.49 12.94 -3.60
N LEU A 40 17.21 11.85 -3.29
CA LEU A 40 18.54 11.90 -2.67
C LEU A 40 19.60 12.49 -3.62
N GLU A 41 19.58 12.13 -4.91
CA GLU A 41 20.44 12.76 -5.93
C GLU A 41 20.20 14.27 -6.00
N LEU A 42 18.92 14.68 -6.08
CA LEU A 42 18.53 16.09 -6.11
C LEU A 42 18.94 16.82 -4.82
N GLY A 43 18.77 16.19 -3.65
CA GLY A 43 19.15 16.78 -2.37
C GLY A 43 20.66 16.99 -2.21
N ARG A 44 21.49 16.15 -2.85
CA ARG A 44 22.96 16.30 -2.86
C ARG A 44 23.45 17.40 -3.80
N SER A 45 22.63 17.85 -4.76
CA SER A 45 23.00 18.91 -5.70
C SER A 45 23.16 20.30 -5.06
N GLY A 46 22.74 20.47 -3.81
CA GLY A 46 22.91 21.71 -3.05
C GLY A 46 21.96 22.85 -3.44
N ALA A 47 21.11 22.65 -4.46
CA ALA A 47 20.08 23.61 -4.84
C ALA A 47 18.94 23.61 -3.82
N THR A 48 18.51 24.80 -3.36
CA THR A 48 17.43 24.99 -2.38
C THR A 48 16.09 24.43 -2.85
N LEU A 49 15.80 24.50 -4.16
CA LEU A 49 14.70 23.83 -4.84
C LEU A 49 15.09 23.59 -6.31
N PRO A 50 15.54 22.38 -6.68
CA PRO A 50 15.77 22.04 -8.08
C PRO A 50 14.45 22.14 -8.87
N SER A 51 14.49 22.67 -10.09
CA SER A 51 13.31 22.80 -10.98
C SER A 51 12.55 21.49 -11.15
N ASP A 52 13.27 20.37 -11.07
CA ASP A 52 12.75 19.04 -11.34
C ASP A 52 12.14 18.38 -10.08
N ALA A 53 12.32 18.98 -8.90
CA ALA A 53 11.82 18.42 -7.64
C ALA A 53 10.28 18.42 -7.58
N LEU A 54 9.65 19.51 -8.02
CA LEU A 54 8.20 19.70 -7.96
C LEU A 54 7.45 18.75 -8.92
N PRO A 55 7.86 18.63 -10.20
CA PRO A 55 7.32 17.61 -11.11
C PRO A 55 7.51 16.17 -10.62
N LEU A 56 8.67 15.87 -10.00
CA LEU A 56 8.95 14.53 -9.48
C LEU A 56 8.01 14.15 -8.32
N VAL A 57 7.80 15.07 -7.37
CA VAL A 57 6.87 14.87 -6.23
C VAL A 57 5.44 14.70 -6.74
N ILE A 58 4.95 15.65 -7.56
CA ILE A 58 3.57 15.62 -8.09
C ILE A 58 3.34 14.36 -8.91
N GLY A 59 4.27 14.02 -9.81
CA GLY A 59 4.18 12.83 -10.65
C GLY A 59 4.12 11.55 -9.82
N THR A 60 4.90 11.46 -8.75
CA THR A 60 4.89 10.30 -7.84
C THR A 60 3.57 10.16 -7.10
N VAL A 61 3.04 11.27 -6.57
CA VAL A 61 1.73 11.28 -5.88
C VAL A 61 0.61 10.87 -6.84
N ILE A 62 0.57 11.45 -8.04
CA ILE A 62 -0.43 11.09 -9.07
C ILE A 62 -0.30 9.61 -9.43
N PHE A 63 0.92 9.11 -9.63
CA PHE A 63 1.13 7.71 -9.96
C PHE A 63 0.63 6.77 -8.86
N ILE A 64 0.90 7.07 -7.59
CA ILE A 64 0.39 6.26 -6.46
C ILE A 64 -1.15 6.27 -6.45
N ILE A 65 -1.78 7.43 -6.63
CA ILE A 65 -3.24 7.56 -6.69
C ILE A 65 -3.80 6.70 -7.84
N VAL A 66 -3.18 6.73 -9.01
CA VAL A 66 -3.61 5.92 -10.17
C VAL A 66 -3.46 4.43 -9.87
N VAL A 67 -2.34 4.00 -9.29
CA VAL A 67 -2.12 2.60 -8.91
C VAL A 67 -3.14 2.12 -7.89
N GLU A 68 -3.46 2.94 -6.88
CA GLU A 68 -4.50 2.61 -5.91
C GLU A 68 -5.89 2.52 -6.54
N ALA A 69 -6.24 3.46 -7.43
CA ALA A 69 -7.52 3.44 -8.14
C ALA A 69 -7.64 2.18 -9.01
N VAL A 70 -6.58 1.82 -9.73
CA VAL A 70 -6.53 0.58 -10.53
C VAL A 70 -6.66 -0.65 -9.64
N LEU A 71 -5.96 -0.70 -8.50
CA LEU A 71 -6.08 -1.82 -7.57
C LEU A 71 -7.53 -1.97 -7.06
N GLN A 72 -8.17 -0.87 -6.66
CA GLN A 72 -9.57 -0.90 -6.22
C GLN A 72 -10.51 -1.37 -7.32
N ALA A 73 -10.31 -0.89 -8.56
CA ALA A 73 -11.06 -1.35 -9.72
C ALA A 73 -10.85 -2.85 -9.98
N VAL A 74 -9.61 -3.34 -9.97
CA VAL A 74 -9.28 -4.75 -10.18
C VAL A 74 -9.86 -5.63 -9.07
N LEU A 75 -9.81 -5.20 -7.81
CA LEU A 75 -10.40 -5.91 -6.67
C LEU A 75 -11.94 -5.93 -6.76
N ALA A 76 -12.55 -4.86 -7.25
CA ALA A 76 -13.99 -4.76 -7.44
C ALA A 76 -14.46 -5.65 -8.59
N PHE A 77 -13.83 -5.58 -9.77
CA PHE A 77 -14.30 -6.25 -10.98
C PHE A 77 -13.74 -7.66 -11.19
N GLY A 78 -12.50 -7.92 -10.77
CA GLY A 78 -11.81 -9.19 -11.04
C GLY A 78 -12.29 -10.39 -10.21
N ALA A 79 -13.19 -10.18 -9.24
CA ALA A 79 -13.80 -11.27 -8.48
C ALA A 79 -15.01 -11.94 -9.18
N GLY A 80 -15.37 -11.51 -10.40
CA GLY A 80 -16.56 -11.99 -11.11
C GLY A 80 -17.83 -11.25 -10.66
N ARG A 81 -18.98 -11.93 -10.56
CA ARG A 81 -20.20 -11.36 -9.95
C ARG A 81 -19.85 -10.94 -8.53
N VAL A 82 -19.63 -9.64 -8.29
CA VAL A 82 -19.21 -9.08 -7.01
C VAL A 82 -20.22 -9.51 -5.95
N PRO A 83 -19.92 -10.54 -5.13
CA PRO A 83 -20.76 -10.82 -3.98
C PRO A 83 -20.57 -9.65 -3.03
N ALA A 84 -21.64 -9.15 -2.44
CA ALA A 84 -21.55 -8.06 -1.48
C ALA A 84 -20.44 -8.34 -0.46
N ALA A 85 -19.56 -7.36 -0.23
CA ALA A 85 -18.44 -7.50 0.70
C ALA A 85 -18.95 -8.04 2.04
N THR A 86 -18.44 -9.20 2.43
CA THR A 86 -18.91 -9.88 3.65
C THR A 86 -18.53 -9.07 4.88
N ALA A 87 -19.20 -9.30 6.01
CA ALA A 87 -18.82 -8.67 7.29
C ALA A 87 -17.32 -8.90 7.61
N ARG A 88 -16.78 -10.05 7.18
CA ARG A 88 -15.38 -10.43 7.33
C ARG A 88 -14.44 -9.56 6.48
N ASP A 89 -14.77 -9.32 5.21
CA ASP A 89 -13.95 -8.49 4.32
C ASP A 89 -13.86 -7.05 4.84
N ARG A 90 -14.97 -6.54 5.39
CA ARG A 90 -15.02 -5.22 6.02
C ARG A 90 -14.12 -5.14 7.25
N LEU A 91 -14.09 -6.19 8.06
CA LEU A 91 -13.26 -6.25 9.28
C LEU A 91 -11.76 -6.29 8.93
N VAL A 92 -11.37 -7.11 7.95
CA VAL A 92 -9.98 -7.17 7.45
C VAL A 92 -9.55 -5.80 6.91
N SER A 93 -10.39 -5.16 6.11
CA SER A 93 -10.12 -3.82 5.57
C SER A 93 -9.97 -2.78 6.68
N ALA A 94 -10.85 -2.80 7.69
CA ALA A 94 -10.78 -1.88 8.83
C ALA A 94 -9.51 -2.06 9.68
N LEU A 95 -9.11 -3.30 9.95
CA LEU A 95 -7.86 -3.58 10.68
C LEU A 95 -6.63 -3.14 9.89
N ALA A 96 -6.59 -3.41 8.59
CA ALA A 96 -5.50 -2.96 7.73
C ALA A 96 -5.42 -1.42 7.68
N ALA A 97 -6.56 -0.74 7.57
CA ALA A 97 -6.64 0.72 7.59
C ALA A 97 -6.17 1.30 8.94
N ARG A 98 -6.52 0.66 10.05
CA ARG A 98 -6.05 1.07 11.39
C ARG A 98 -4.53 1.00 11.50
N ASN A 99 -3.90 -0.07 11.03
CA ASN A 99 -2.45 -0.21 11.05
C ASN A 99 -1.77 0.86 10.17
N ALA A 100 -2.30 1.07 8.96
CA ALA A 100 -1.82 2.11 8.06
C ALA A 100 -1.94 3.51 8.68
N TYR A 101 -3.05 3.79 9.38
CA TYR A 101 -3.28 5.06 10.04
C TYR A 101 -2.22 5.38 11.11
N PHE A 102 -1.81 4.40 11.92
CA PHE A 102 -0.73 4.61 12.89
C PHE A 102 0.59 5.01 12.21
N VAL A 103 0.92 4.38 11.09
CA VAL A 103 2.13 4.71 10.30
C VAL A 103 2.02 6.10 9.68
N LEU A 104 0.85 6.45 9.14
CA LEU A 104 0.61 7.76 8.56
C LEU A 104 0.72 8.88 9.60
N VAL A 105 0.12 8.68 10.78
CA VAL A 105 0.20 9.63 11.89
C VAL A 105 1.65 9.78 12.35
N ALA A 106 2.39 8.68 12.52
CA ALA A 106 3.80 8.73 12.90
C ALA A 106 4.64 9.53 11.88
N GLY A 107 4.46 9.27 10.58
CA GLY A 107 5.15 10.02 9.52
C GLY A 107 4.75 11.49 9.47
N THR A 108 3.47 11.79 9.69
CA THR A 108 2.96 13.17 9.76
C THR A 108 3.57 13.92 10.94
N LEU A 109 3.59 13.32 12.13
CA LEU A 109 4.22 13.91 13.32
C LEU A 109 5.74 14.11 13.12
N ALA A 110 6.43 13.17 12.47
CA ALA A 110 7.84 13.32 12.13
C ALA A 110 8.07 14.50 11.16
N ALA A 111 7.20 14.69 10.16
CA ALA A 111 7.26 15.83 9.26
C ALA A 111 7.01 17.15 10.00
N PHE A 112 6.00 17.21 10.88
CA PHE A 112 5.74 18.36 11.73
C PHE A 112 6.93 18.69 12.64
N ALA A 113 7.53 17.68 13.28
CA ALA A 113 8.72 17.87 14.10
C ALA A 113 9.88 18.43 13.28
N GLY A 114 10.13 17.89 12.08
CA GLY A 114 11.14 18.42 11.15
C GLY A 114 10.88 19.89 10.78
N PHE A 115 9.63 20.25 10.49
CA PHE A 115 9.25 21.62 10.21
C PHE A 115 9.52 22.57 11.39
N LEU A 116 9.11 22.18 12.60
CA LEU A 116 9.34 22.95 13.82
C LEU A 116 10.83 23.10 14.18
N LEU A 117 11.66 22.11 13.80
CA LEU A 117 13.11 22.15 13.94
C LEU A 117 13.81 22.94 12.81
N GLY A 118 13.07 23.61 11.94
CA GLY A 118 13.62 24.46 10.87
C GLY A 118 14.23 23.68 9.72
N GLN A 119 13.85 22.41 9.52
CA GLN A 119 14.32 21.63 8.39
C GLN A 119 13.83 22.22 7.06
N ALA A 120 14.61 22.01 6.00
CA ALA A 120 14.26 22.49 4.66
C ALA A 120 12.88 21.94 4.23
N PRO A 121 12.01 22.75 3.59
CA PRO A 121 10.69 22.31 3.13
C PRO A 121 10.74 21.05 2.25
N PHE A 122 11.80 20.92 1.45
CA PHE A 122 12.05 19.72 0.64
C PHE A 122 12.18 18.46 1.52
N LEU A 123 12.95 18.51 2.60
CA LEU A 123 13.12 17.37 3.50
C LEU A 123 11.80 17.03 4.22
N VAL A 124 11.10 18.05 4.73
CA VAL A 124 9.80 17.89 5.38
C VAL A 124 8.78 17.21 4.45
N GLY A 125 8.71 17.65 3.19
CA GLY A 125 7.85 17.04 2.18
C GLY A 125 8.20 15.58 1.89
N ASN A 126 9.50 15.26 1.79
CA ASN A 126 9.96 13.87 1.59
C ASN A 126 9.63 12.97 2.78
N VAL A 127 9.75 13.46 4.02
CA VAL A 127 9.37 12.72 5.23
C VAL A 127 7.85 12.45 5.24
N LEU A 128 7.04 13.45 4.89
CA LEU A 128 5.60 13.28 4.81
C LEU A 128 5.20 12.25 3.74
N LEU A 129 5.82 12.34 2.56
CA LEU A 129 5.59 11.40 1.46
C LEU A 129 6.06 9.97 1.83
N LEU A 130 7.18 9.84 2.54
CA LEU A 130 7.66 8.55 3.06
C LEU A 130 6.63 7.94 4.02
N GLY A 131 6.11 8.74 4.96
CA GLY A 131 5.07 8.31 5.88
C GLY A 131 3.81 7.83 5.17
N PHE A 132 3.39 8.56 4.13
CA PHE A 132 2.26 8.18 3.29
C PHE A 132 2.48 6.85 2.56
N ILE A 133 3.62 6.69 1.89
CA ILE A 133 3.95 5.46 1.16
C ILE A 133 4.03 4.26 2.12
N LEU A 134 4.69 4.42 3.27
CA LEU A 134 4.81 3.35 4.27
C LEU A 134 3.45 2.97 4.85
N ALA A 135 2.56 3.94 5.05
CA ALA A 135 1.19 3.67 5.47
C ALA A 135 0.45 2.81 4.45
N GLU A 136 0.57 3.14 3.16
CA GLU A 136 -0.08 2.36 2.10
C GLU A 136 0.52 0.95 1.98
N MET A 137 1.84 0.81 2.03
CA MET A 137 2.50 -0.50 2.08
C MET A 137 2.04 -1.33 3.29
N THR A 138 1.86 -0.69 4.45
CA THR A 138 1.36 -1.34 5.67
C THR A 138 -0.08 -1.80 5.51
N ARG A 139 -0.93 -0.99 4.84
CA ARG A 139 -2.31 -1.36 4.51
C ARG A 139 -2.34 -2.64 3.67
N LEU A 140 -1.60 -2.63 2.56
CA LEU A 140 -1.55 -3.75 1.61
C LEU A 140 -0.94 -5.01 2.22
N ALA A 141 0.16 -4.87 2.96
CA ALA A 141 0.79 -5.98 3.67
C ALA A 141 -0.15 -6.57 4.73
N SER A 142 -0.86 -5.72 5.50
CA SER A 142 -1.83 -6.17 6.50
C SER A 142 -2.99 -6.93 5.84
N GLN A 143 -3.53 -6.42 4.73
CA GLN A 143 -4.56 -7.14 3.97
C GLN A 143 -4.06 -8.50 3.49
N LEU A 144 -2.86 -8.56 2.91
CA LEU A 144 -2.29 -9.80 2.39
C LEU A 144 -2.08 -10.84 3.51
N VAL A 145 -1.52 -10.44 4.65
CA VAL A 145 -1.28 -11.33 5.80
C VAL A 145 -2.59 -11.85 6.39
N LEU A 146 -3.59 -10.98 6.57
CA LEU A 146 -4.90 -11.37 7.10
C LEU A 146 -5.62 -12.31 6.12
N TYR A 147 -5.61 -12.02 4.82
CA TYR A 147 -6.19 -12.91 3.82
C TYR A 147 -5.50 -14.29 3.77
N ARG A 148 -4.18 -14.37 4.01
CA ARG A 148 -3.44 -15.64 4.03
C ARG A 148 -3.75 -16.47 5.28
N ARG A 149 -3.69 -15.89 6.47
CA ARG A 149 -4.00 -16.61 7.74
C ARG A 149 -5.38 -17.27 7.71
N HIS A 150 -6.32 -16.58 7.08
CA HIS A 150 -7.70 -17.00 6.99
C HIS A 150 -8.01 -18.05 5.91
N ALA A 151 -7.12 -18.23 4.93
CA ALA A 151 -7.19 -19.34 4.00
C ALA A 151 -6.81 -20.65 4.69
N THR A 152 -5.84 -20.61 5.62
CA THR A 152 -5.33 -21.77 6.34
C THR A 152 -6.30 -22.29 7.42
N ASP A 153 -7.05 -21.41 8.10
CA ASP A 153 -8.07 -21.84 9.08
C ASP A 153 -9.22 -22.66 8.46
N LYS A 154 -9.47 -22.53 7.16
CA LYS A 154 -10.48 -23.35 6.45
C LYS A 154 -10.01 -24.78 6.17
N GLU A 155 -8.72 -25.08 6.32
CA GLU A 155 -8.18 -26.43 6.19
C GLU A 155 -8.18 -27.18 7.53
N ALA A 156 -8.52 -26.50 8.64
CA ALA A 156 -8.53 -27.06 9.99
C ALA A 156 -9.94 -27.41 10.52
N LEU A 157 -10.98 -27.27 9.70
CA LEU A 157 -12.38 -27.64 9.98
C LEU A 157 -12.90 -28.58 8.89
#